data_AF-A0A814BFJ1-F1
#
_entry.id   AF-A0A814BFJ1-F1
#
_cell.length_a   1.000
_cell.length_b   1.000
_cell.length_c   1.000
_cell.angle_alpha   90.00
_cell.angle_beta   90.00
_cell.angle_gamma   90.00
#
_symmetry.space_group_name_H-M   'P 1'
#
loop_
_entity.id
_entity.type
_entity.pdbx_description
1 polymer ?
#
loop_
_entity_poly.entity_id
_entity_poly.type
_entity_poly.pdbx_seq_one_letter_code
_entity_poly.pdbx_strand_id
1 'polypeptide(L)'
;MGTVFNTLPIAETDHLSNMSPNRGDWLTSHADATGLAVVEVERLWNRFKQLTGSRDQTRLYPDNSAVPNEISNDVFVKNLMRHFPRSKSDPNSIPFGYFIVVMQWLDAATIPQKLAAVYHYLNNGEPIDSQMISKLLKHVYLDSKDDEIKALSQQFMQQLGAKEQSKLNMQQFVDAVQRSIPPNELEDILKFNIIPTHLLDEANALPSLPASSTNIRNINDYGNYDLVNDEQLRQIASQVSYKNWSKLALALGFLEYDIEAYKIKNNNDSSATMLELLHMWREQEGSLATKNRLKRYLEESGFYELVSLLN
;
A
#
# COMPACT_ATOMS: atom_id res chain seq x y z
N MET A 1 -8.44 -15.41 -5.00
CA MET A 1 -8.85 -14.09 -4.45
C MET A 1 -7.60 -13.32 -4.09
N GLY A 2 -7.29 -12.26 -4.84
CA GLY A 2 -6.19 -11.36 -4.48
C GLY A 2 -6.63 -10.43 -3.35
N THR A 3 -5.81 -10.25 -2.32
CA THR A 3 -6.00 -9.19 -1.33
C THR A 3 -5.44 -7.88 -1.89
N VAL A 4 -5.86 -6.73 -1.35
CA VAL A 4 -5.29 -5.41 -1.74
C VAL A 4 -3.77 -5.34 -1.50
N PHE A 5 -3.26 -6.15 -0.58
CA PHE A 5 -1.83 -6.24 -0.33
C PHE A 5 -1.10 -7.25 -1.21
N ASN A 6 -1.80 -8.15 -1.93
CA ASN A 6 -1.17 -9.06 -2.88
C ASN A 6 -0.72 -8.36 -4.16
N THR A 7 -1.20 -7.14 -4.42
CA THR A 7 -0.72 -6.29 -5.52
C THR A 7 0.44 -5.40 -5.09
N LEU A 8 0.86 -5.44 -3.82
CA LEU A 8 2.03 -4.71 -3.37
C LEU A 8 3.30 -5.37 -3.94
N PRO A 9 4.35 -4.59 -4.20
CA PRO A 9 5.63 -5.07 -4.74
C PRO A 9 6.45 -5.82 -3.68
N ILE A 10 5.89 -6.91 -3.15
CA ILE A 10 6.48 -7.71 -2.09
C ILE A 10 7.78 -8.39 -2.58
N ALA A 11 7.85 -8.73 -3.87
CA ALA A 11 9.01 -9.37 -4.49
C ALA A 11 10.31 -8.55 -4.31
N GLU A 12 10.21 -7.21 -4.31
CA GLU A 12 11.34 -6.31 -4.09
C GLU A 12 11.83 -6.33 -2.64
N THR A 13 11.03 -6.82 -1.69
CA THR A 13 11.43 -6.94 -0.29
C THR A 13 11.65 -8.39 0.16
N ASP A 14 11.45 -9.38 -0.72
CA ASP A 14 11.71 -10.80 -0.42
C ASP A 14 13.17 -11.04 -0.04
N HIS A 15 14.10 -10.43 -0.78
CA HIS A 15 15.53 -10.54 -0.50
C HIS A 15 15.93 -9.80 0.79
N LEU A 16 15.23 -8.71 1.12
CA LEU A 16 15.44 -7.93 2.35
C LEU A 16 14.83 -8.59 3.58
N SER A 17 13.78 -9.40 3.41
CA SER A 17 13.08 -10.10 4.49
C SER A 17 13.94 -11.13 5.22
N ASN A 18 15.05 -11.56 4.60
CA ASN A 18 16.04 -12.45 5.21
C ASN A 18 17.33 -11.72 5.64
N MET A 19 17.41 -10.41 5.43
CA MET A 19 18.58 -9.62 5.78
C MET A 19 18.64 -9.37 7.29
N SER A 20 19.79 -9.67 7.91
CA SER A 20 19.97 -9.46 9.36
C SER A 20 19.92 -7.97 9.73
N PRO A 21 19.13 -7.57 10.75
CA PRO A 21 19.09 -6.20 11.26
C PRO A 21 20.43 -5.68 11.81
N ASN A 22 21.39 -6.55 12.07
CA ASN A 22 22.71 -6.18 12.58
C ASN A 22 23.68 -5.74 11.46
N ARG A 23 23.27 -5.82 10.19
CA ARG A 23 24.09 -5.34 9.08
C ARG A 23 24.11 -3.81 9.07
N GLY A 24 25.28 -3.22 8.84
CA GLY A 24 25.46 -1.77 8.82
C GLY A 24 24.68 -1.06 7.70
N ASP A 25 24.37 -1.75 6.60
CA ASP A 25 23.58 -1.24 5.48
C ASP A 25 22.08 -1.57 5.58
N TRP A 26 21.64 -2.21 6.66
CA TRP A 26 20.28 -2.75 6.75
C TRP A 26 19.20 -1.67 6.63
N LEU A 27 19.34 -0.56 7.35
CA LEU A 27 18.38 0.55 7.30
C LEU A 27 18.37 1.22 5.92
N THR A 28 19.55 1.46 5.34
CA THR A 28 19.66 2.10 4.02
C THR A 28 19.12 1.20 2.92
N SER A 29 19.36 -0.11 2.97
CA SER A 29 18.77 -1.05 1.99
C SER A 29 17.25 -1.09 2.03
N HIS A 30 16.63 -1.01 3.21
CA HIS A 30 15.18 -0.92 3.33
C HIS A 30 14.65 0.44 2.89
N ALA A 31 15.37 1.52 3.20
CA ALA A 31 15.06 2.88 2.74
C ALA A 31 15.08 2.94 1.21
N ASP A 32 16.11 2.39 0.56
CA ASP A 32 16.25 2.39 -0.89
C ASP A 32 15.15 1.56 -1.57
N ALA A 33 14.83 0.38 -1.05
CA ALA A 33 13.83 -0.49 -1.64
C ALA A 33 12.39 0.01 -1.47
N THR A 34 12.14 0.79 -0.41
CA THR A 34 10.82 1.38 -0.16
C THR A 34 10.77 2.84 -0.61
N GLY A 35 11.90 3.48 -0.89
CA GLY A 35 11.99 4.94 -1.07
C GLY A 35 11.77 5.75 0.21
N LEU A 36 11.44 5.13 1.36
CA LEU A 36 11.28 5.81 2.65
C LEU A 36 12.60 6.44 3.10
N ALA A 37 12.53 7.53 3.88
CA ALA A 37 13.71 8.07 4.53
C ALA A 37 14.22 7.09 5.60
N VAL A 38 15.54 7.05 5.82
CA VAL A 38 16.17 6.18 6.83
C VAL A 38 15.54 6.33 8.22
N VAL A 39 15.17 7.56 8.60
CA VAL A 39 14.49 7.87 9.87
C VAL A 39 13.08 7.28 9.96
N GLU A 40 12.36 7.19 8.84
CA GLU A 40 11.05 6.55 8.76
C GLU A 40 11.19 5.04 8.92
N VAL A 41 12.17 4.45 8.23
CA VAL A 41 12.50 3.02 8.36
C VAL A 41 12.87 2.67 9.80
N GLU A 42 13.74 3.47 10.43
CA GLU A 42 14.15 3.26 11.82
C GLU A 42 12.95 3.33 12.79
N ARG A 43 12.07 4.31 12.59
CA ARG A 43 10.84 4.43 13.39
C ARG A 43 9.93 3.22 13.22
N LEU A 44 9.70 2.79 11.97
CA LEU A 44 8.89 1.61 11.68
C LEU A 44 9.52 0.36 12.27
N TRP A 45 10.84 0.24 12.25
CA TRP A 45 11.55 -0.87 12.90
C TRP A 45 11.35 -0.88 14.42
N ASN A 46 11.46 0.29 15.05
CA ASN A 46 11.19 0.42 16.49
C ASN A 46 9.75 0.05 16.84
N ARG A 47 8.77 0.44 16.02
CA ARG A 47 7.38 0.03 16.21
C ARG A 47 7.18 -1.46 15.96
N PHE A 48 7.81 -2.02 14.94
CA PHE A 48 7.77 -3.45 14.64
C PHE A 48 8.29 -4.27 15.82
N LYS A 49 9.44 -3.91 16.41
CA LYS A 49 9.97 -4.56 17.62
C LYS A 49 9.01 -4.52 18.81
N GLN A 50 8.27 -3.43 18.98
CA GLN A 50 7.25 -3.33 20.03
C GLN A 50 6.10 -4.32 19.81
N LEU A 51 5.74 -4.58 18.55
CA LEU A 51 4.66 -5.50 18.18
C LEU A 51 5.11 -6.98 18.20
N THR A 52 6.39 -7.26 17.94
CA THR A 52 6.92 -8.64 17.95
C THR A 52 7.27 -9.15 19.34
N GLY A 53 7.52 -8.26 20.30
CA GLY A 53 7.90 -8.63 21.67
C GLY A 53 9.28 -9.30 21.73
N SER A 54 9.47 -10.26 22.64
CA SER A 54 10.79 -10.79 23.01
C SER A 54 11.22 -12.08 22.31
N ARG A 55 10.34 -12.77 21.56
CA ARG A 55 10.63 -14.11 21.00
C ARG A 55 11.40 -14.07 19.69
N ASP A 56 11.01 -13.19 18.77
CA ASP A 56 11.68 -13.00 17.48
C ASP A 56 11.44 -11.55 17.03
N GLN A 57 12.49 -10.72 17.06
CA GLN A 57 12.36 -9.31 16.67
C GLN A 57 12.25 -9.14 15.16
N THR A 58 12.49 -10.17 14.36
CA THR A 58 12.54 -10.10 12.90
C THR A 58 11.22 -10.49 12.23
N ARG A 59 10.31 -11.11 12.98
CA ARG A 59 9.03 -11.62 12.47
C ARG A 59 7.87 -11.27 13.38
N LEU A 60 6.81 -10.75 12.78
CA LEU A 60 5.55 -10.48 13.45
C LEU A 60 4.58 -11.62 13.25
N TYR A 61 4.13 -12.19 14.37
CA TYR A 61 3.09 -13.20 14.42
C TYR A 61 1.78 -12.54 14.83
N PRO A 62 0.69 -12.62 14.05
CA PRO A 62 -0.59 -12.00 14.41
C PRO A 62 -1.18 -12.51 15.72
N ASP A 63 -0.91 -13.78 16.05
CA ASP A 63 -1.40 -14.42 17.28
C ASP A 63 -0.51 -14.13 18.49
N ASN A 64 0.47 -13.22 18.37
CA ASN A 64 1.45 -12.96 19.40
C ASN A 64 0.87 -12.11 20.54
N SER A 65 1.15 -12.55 21.77
CA SER A 65 0.61 -11.99 23.02
C SER A 65 1.18 -10.63 23.42
N ALA A 66 2.00 -10.00 22.58
CA ALA A 66 2.63 -8.71 22.88
C ALA A 66 1.68 -7.52 22.65
N VAL A 67 0.64 -7.71 21.82
CA VAL A 67 -0.43 -6.75 21.63
C VAL A 67 -1.41 -6.86 22.80
N PRO A 68 -1.89 -5.74 23.40
CA PRO A 68 -2.90 -5.79 24.46
C PRO A 68 -4.09 -6.68 24.08
N ASN A 69 -4.57 -7.50 25.02
CA ASN A 69 -5.63 -8.49 24.79
C ASN A 69 -6.92 -7.90 24.18
N GLU A 70 -7.17 -6.61 24.41
CA GLU A 70 -8.32 -5.87 23.87
C GLU A 70 -8.20 -5.70 22.34
N ILE A 71 -7.00 -5.39 21.85
CA ILE A 71 -6.71 -5.19 20.43
C ILE A 71 -6.51 -6.54 19.73
N SER A 72 -5.85 -7.49 20.39
CA SER A 72 -5.58 -8.81 19.81
C SER A 72 -6.85 -9.67 19.66
N ASN A 73 -7.93 -9.36 20.38
CA ASN A 73 -9.21 -10.05 20.25
C ASN A 73 -10.20 -9.39 19.30
N ASP A 74 -9.92 -8.16 18.88
CA ASP A 74 -10.77 -7.42 17.96
C ASP A 74 -10.85 -8.13 16.59
N VAL A 75 -12.08 -8.34 16.11
CA VAL A 75 -12.35 -9.08 14.87
C VAL A 75 -11.85 -8.31 13.64
N PHE A 76 -11.89 -6.98 13.66
CA PHE A 76 -11.38 -6.13 12.58
C PHE A 76 -9.88 -6.14 12.54
N VAL A 77 -9.22 -6.06 13.70
CA VAL A 77 -7.76 -6.16 13.77
C VAL A 77 -7.30 -7.53 13.26
N LYS A 78 -7.96 -8.62 13.67
CA LYS A 78 -7.67 -9.97 13.15
C LYS A 78 -7.87 -10.05 11.65
N ASN A 79 -8.97 -9.50 11.13
CA ASN A 79 -9.23 -9.50 9.69
C ASN A 79 -8.19 -8.68 8.93
N LEU A 80 -7.87 -7.46 9.37
CA LEU A 80 -6.79 -6.64 8.80
C LEU A 80 -5.47 -7.41 8.77
N MET A 81 -5.08 -7.99 9.91
CA MET A 81 -3.84 -8.74 10.03
C MET A 81 -3.80 -9.98 9.14
N ARG A 82 -4.95 -10.60 8.79
CA ARG A 82 -5.01 -11.71 7.82
C ARG A 82 -4.62 -11.30 6.42
N HIS A 83 -4.85 -10.04 6.05
CA HIS A 83 -4.54 -9.54 4.72
C HIS A 83 -3.07 -9.17 4.55
N PHE A 84 -2.31 -9.03 5.64
CA PHE A 84 -0.87 -8.76 5.54
C PHE A 84 -0.15 -9.88 4.79
N PRO A 85 0.82 -9.53 3.92
CA PRO A 85 1.63 -10.51 3.22
C PRO A 85 2.36 -11.44 4.19
N ARG A 86 2.44 -12.73 3.83
CA ARG A 86 3.02 -13.79 4.67
C ARG A 86 4.35 -14.26 4.11
N SER A 87 5.30 -14.53 5.00
CA SER A 87 6.59 -15.08 4.60
C SER A 87 6.40 -16.41 3.87
N LYS A 88 7.10 -16.59 2.74
CA LYS A 88 7.12 -17.85 2.01
C LYS A 88 7.68 -19.01 2.84
N SER A 89 8.63 -18.74 3.73
CA SER A 89 9.25 -19.75 4.59
C SER A 89 8.47 -20.03 5.88
N ASP A 90 7.66 -19.07 6.34
CA ASP A 90 6.79 -19.21 7.51
C ASP A 90 5.47 -18.47 7.27
N PRO A 91 4.43 -19.18 6.80
CA PRO A 91 3.13 -18.59 6.44
C PRO A 91 2.39 -17.88 7.57
N ASN A 92 2.78 -18.11 8.84
CA ASN A 92 2.16 -17.46 9.99
C ASN A 92 2.86 -16.17 10.39
N SER A 93 3.98 -15.84 9.73
CA SER A 93 4.81 -14.68 10.04
C SER A 93 4.70 -13.57 8.99
N ILE A 94 4.86 -12.34 9.45
CA ILE A 94 5.02 -11.14 8.63
C ILE A 94 6.45 -10.63 8.86
N PRO A 95 7.35 -10.74 7.88
CA PRO A 95 8.69 -10.16 7.95
C PRO A 95 8.63 -8.63 8.00
N PHE A 96 9.67 -8.00 8.54
CA PHE A 96 9.77 -6.53 8.57
C PHE A 96 9.66 -5.90 7.17
N GLY A 97 10.30 -6.51 6.16
CA GLY A 97 10.22 -6.05 4.77
C GLY A 97 8.79 -5.93 4.23
N TYR A 98 7.90 -6.84 4.64
CA TYR A 98 6.50 -6.79 4.21
C TYR A 98 5.70 -5.78 5.02
N PHE A 99 6.00 -5.69 6.32
CA PHE A 99 5.40 -4.70 7.20
C PHE A 99 5.69 -3.28 6.71
N ILE A 100 6.94 -2.96 6.36
CA ILE A 100 7.31 -1.61 5.90
C ILE A 100 6.60 -1.22 4.60
N VAL A 101 6.45 -2.14 3.66
CA VAL A 101 5.72 -1.89 2.40
C VAL A 101 4.24 -1.60 2.67
N VAL A 102 3.62 -2.32 3.60
CA VAL A 102 2.22 -2.04 3.99
C VAL A 102 2.10 -0.68 4.68
N MET A 103 3.00 -0.34 5.61
CA MET A 103 2.99 0.97 6.29
C MET A 103 3.21 2.11 5.31
N GLN A 104 4.12 1.94 4.36
CA GLN A 104 4.32 2.89 3.28
C GLN A 104 3.07 3.04 2.42
N TRP A 105 2.43 1.93 2.02
CA TRP A 105 1.20 2.01 1.25
C TRP A 105 0.11 2.75 2.03
N LEU A 106 -0.02 2.53 3.34
CA LEU A 106 -0.96 3.28 4.17
C LEU A 106 -0.68 4.79 4.19
N ASP A 107 0.58 5.19 4.14
CA ASP A 107 1.00 6.59 4.06
C ASP A 107 0.67 7.21 2.70
N ALA A 108 0.99 6.49 1.61
CA ALA A 108 0.94 7.02 0.25
C ALA A 108 -0.39 6.79 -0.51
N ALA A 109 -1.21 5.83 -0.09
CA ALA A 109 -2.43 5.46 -0.80
C ALA A 109 -3.49 6.58 -0.76
N THR A 110 -4.17 6.75 -1.88
CA THR A 110 -5.30 7.67 -2.02
C THR A 110 -6.50 7.22 -1.18
N ILE A 111 -7.41 8.15 -0.88
CA ILE A 111 -8.66 7.86 -0.17
C ILE A 111 -9.46 6.70 -0.83
N PRO A 112 -9.71 6.70 -2.16
CA PRO A 112 -10.41 5.58 -2.80
C PRO A 112 -9.72 4.22 -2.62
N GLN A 113 -8.38 4.18 -2.70
CA GLN A 113 -7.60 2.95 -2.50
C GLN A 113 -7.71 2.45 -1.05
N LYS A 114 -7.64 3.34 -0.07
CA LYS A 114 -7.85 3.02 1.35
C LYS A 114 -9.26 2.50 1.61
N LEU A 115 -10.28 3.11 1.02
CA LEU A 115 -11.66 2.66 1.15
C LEU A 115 -11.90 1.30 0.48
N ALA A 116 -11.30 1.05 -0.68
CA ALA A 116 -11.31 -0.27 -1.31
C ALA A 116 -10.68 -1.34 -0.40
N ALA A 117 -9.56 -1.02 0.25
CA ALA A 117 -8.95 -1.91 1.24
C ALA A 117 -9.86 -2.18 2.44
N VAL A 118 -10.49 -1.15 3.00
CA VAL A 118 -11.48 -1.29 4.08
C VAL A 118 -12.62 -2.21 3.65
N TYR A 119 -13.17 -2.04 2.44
CA TYR A 119 -14.20 -2.95 1.91
C TYR A 119 -13.74 -4.41 1.93
N HIS A 120 -12.51 -4.68 1.50
CA HIS A 120 -11.94 -6.03 1.56
C HIS A 120 -11.81 -6.55 3.00
N TYR A 121 -11.43 -5.72 3.97
CA TYR A 121 -11.26 -6.12 5.37
C TYR A 121 -12.58 -6.39 6.08
N LEU A 122 -13.64 -5.67 5.68
CA LEU A 122 -14.97 -5.86 6.26
C LEU A 122 -15.51 -7.24 5.90
N ASN A 123 -15.44 -7.66 4.63
CA ASN A 123 -16.11 -8.89 4.20
C ASN A 123 -15.27 -9.80 3.28
N ASN A 124 -13.95 -9.81 3.46
CA ASN A 124 -13.01 -10.58 2.62
C ASN A 124 -13.12 -10.29 1.10
N GLY A 125 -13.61 -9.10 0.74
CA GLY A 125 -13.88 -8.70 -0.65
C GLY A 125 -15.23 -9.14 -1.20
N GLU A 126 -16.01 -9.92 -0.45
CA GLU A 126 -17.38 -10.27 -0.83
C GLU A 126 -18.31 -9.07 -0.69
N PRO A 127 -19.34 -8.94 -1.54
CA PRO A 127 -20.33 -7.87 -1.46
C PRO A 127 -20.91 -7.70 -0.06
N ILE A 128 -20.91 -6.45 0.43
CA ILE A 128 -21.40 -6.11 1.77
C ILE A 128 -22.92 -6.19 1.76
N ASP A 129 -23.48 -6.98 2.68
CA ASP A 129 -24.92 -7.10 2.87
C ASP A 129 -25.36 -6.62 4.26
N SER A 130 -26.67 -6.60 4.48
CA SER A 130 -27.25 -6.17 5.77
C SER A 130 -26.79 -7.04 6.95
N GLN A 131 -26.48 -8.32 6.72
CA GLN A 131 -25.98 -9.19 7.77
C GLN A 131 -24.57 -8.80 8.20
N MET A 132 -23.71 -8.45 7.24
CA MET A 132 -22.37 -7.95 7.52
C MET A 132 -22.44 -6.63 8.30
N ILE A 133 -23.26 -5.67 7.87
CA ILE A 133 -23.48 -4.42 8.60
C ILE A 133 -24.02 -4.67 10.00
N SER A 134 -24.97 -5.61 10.15
CA SER A 134 -25.48 -6.00 11.48
C SER A 134 -24.36 -6.49 12.39
N LYS A 135 -23.41 -7.27 11.88
CA LYS A 135 -22.23 -7.72 12.66
C LYS A 135 -21.37 -6.53 13.07
N LEU A 136 -21.16 -5.55 12.18
CA LEU A 136 -20.41 -4.32 12.50
C LEU A 136 -21.11 -3.54 13.62
N LEU A 137 -22.40 -3.26 13.45
CA LEU A 137 -23.16 -2.44 14.40
C LEU A 137 -23.24 -3.08 15.78
N LYS A 138 -23.29 -4.43 15.88
CA LYS A 138 -23.21 -5.12 17.17
C LYS A 138 -21.89 -4.89 17.92
N HIS A 139 -20.81 -4.58 17.21
CA HIS A 139 -19.52 -4.27 17.85
C HIS A 139 -19.43 -2.80 18.27
N VAL A 140 -20.22 -1.90 17.65
CA VAL A 140 -20.23 -0.47 17.96
C VAL A 140 -21.29 -0.13 19.02
N TYR A 141 -22.47 -0.76 18.93
CA TYR A 141 -23.62 -0.54 19.79
C TYR A 141 -23.88 -1.75 20.68
N LEU A 142 -23.05 -1.89 21.73
CA LEU A 142 -23.01 -3.08 22.59
C LEU A 142 -24.32 -3.35 23.35
N ASP A 143 -25.11 -2.31 23.64
CA ASP A 143 -26.34 -2.39 24.45
C ASP A 143 -27.64 -2.44 23.63
N SER A 144 -27.54 -2.38 22.29
CA SER A 144 -28.72 -2.34 21.42
C SER A 144 -29.35 -3.72 21.22
N LYS A 145 -30.69 -3.76 21.13
CA LYS A 145 -31.42 -5.01 20.87
C LYS A 145 -31.22 -5.48 19.44
N ASP A 146 -31.30 -6.79 19.23
CA ASP A 146 -31.12 -7.40 17.90
C ASP A 146 -32.06 -6.82 16.82
N ASP A 147 -33.30 -6.49 17.17
CA ASP A 147 -34.25 -5.88 16.24
C ASP A 147 -33.91 -4.42 15.90
N GLU A 148 -33.35 -3.67 16.86
CA GLU A 148 -32.86 -2.30 16.64
C GLU A 148 -31.64 -2.31 15.71
N ILE A 149 -30.70 -3.23 15.94
CA ILE A 149 -29.54 -3.43 15.05
C ILE A 149 -29.97 -3.78 13.64
N LYS A 150 -30.97 -4.66 13.46
CA LYS A 150 -31.48 -5.00 12.12
C LYS A 150 -32.10 -3.79 11.42
N ALA A 151 -32.92 -3.01 12.14
CA ALA A 151 -33.53 -1.80 11.60
C ALA A 151 -32.47 -0.77 11.20
N LEU A 152 -31.47 -0.53 12.07
CA LEU A 152 -30.33 0.35 11.78
C LEU A 152 -29.51 -0.15 10.60
N SER A 153 -29.28 -1.46 10.49
CA SER A 153 -28.56 -2.06 9.36
C SER A 153 -29.27 -1.83 8.04
N GLN A 154 -30.59 -2.00 8.03
CA GLN A 154 -31.41 -1.76 6.84
C GLN A 154 -31.38 -0.28 6.45
N GLN A 155 -31.51 0.63 7.42
CA GLN A 155 -31.43 2.07 7.20
C GLN A 155 -30.05 2.48 6.67
N PHE A 156 -28.97 1.94 7.24
CA PHE A 156 -27.60 2.20 6.81
C PHE A 156 -27.37 1.72 5.38
N MET A 157 -27.82 0.51 5.04
CA MET A 157 -27.75 -0.01 3.67
C MET A 157 -28.51 0.89 2.67
N GLN A 158 -29.71 1.36 3.03
CA GLN A 158 -30.47 2.30 2.19
C GLN A 158 -29.74 3.64 1.99
N GLN A 159 -29.12 4.19 3.03
CA GLN A 159 -28.34 5.43 2.95
C GLN A 159 -27.11 5.29 2.04
N LEU A 160 -26.49 4.11 2.02
CA LEU A 160 -25.40 3.79 1.10
C LEU A 160 -25.88 3.54 -0.35
N GLY A 161 -27.17 3.69 -0.63
CA GLY A 161 -27.75 3.53 -1.95
C GLY A 161 -28.03 2.08 -2.34
N ALA A 162 -28.00 1.15 -1.39
CA ALA A 162 -28.49 -0.20 -1.63
C ALA A 162 -30.01 -0.15 -1.84
N LYS A 163 -30.49 -0.69 -2.97
CA LYS A 163 -31.90 -1.00 -3.16
C LYS A 163 -32.32 -2.05 -2.13
N GLU A 164 -33.61 -2.12 -1.79
CA GLU A 164 -34.11 -3.11 -0.85
C GLU A 164 -33.64 -4.51 -1.29
N GLN A 165 -32.78 -5.16 -0.48
CA GLN A 165 -32.11 -6.45 -0.71
C GLN A 165 -30.80 -6.46 -1.54
N SER A 166 -30.26 -5.33 -2.01
CA SER A 166 -29.02 -5.34 -2.80
C SER A 166 -27.76 -5.39 -1.92
N LYS A 167 -26.84 -6.26 -2.28
CA LYS A 167 -25.46 -6.26 -1.77
C LYS A 167 -24.70 -5.08 -2.40
N LEU A 168 -23.82 -4.43 -1.64
CA LEU A 168 -22.94 -3.38 -2.12
C LEU A 168 -21.63 -3.99 -2.62
N ASN A 169 -21.27 -3.70 -3.86
CA ASN A 169 -19.94 -4.01 -4.36
C ASN A 169 -18.91 -2.94 -3.92
N MET A 170 -17.63 -3.18 -4.20
CA MET A 170 -16.54 -2.29 -3.79
C MET A 170 -16.72 -0.85 -4.29
N GLN A 171 -17.03 -0.65 -5.57
CA GLN A 171 -17.17 0.69 -6.14
C GLN A 171 -18.35 1.43 -5.49
N GLN A 172 -19.48 0.75 -5.34
CA GLN A 172 -20.65 1.31 -4.68
C GLN A 172 -20.36 1.71 -3.23
N PHE A 173 -19.58 0.89 -2.50
CA PHE A 173 -19.15 1.22 -1.15
C PHE A 173 -18.26 2.48 -1.12
N VAL A 174 -17.22 2.54 -1.98
CA VAL A 174 -16.31 3.69 -2.06
C VAL A 174 -17.10 4.96 -2.37
N ASP A 175 -17.94 4.94 -3.42
CA ASP A 175 -18.74 6.09 -3.84
C ASP A 175 -19.73 6.52 -2.75
N ALA A 176 -20.33 5.56 -2.02
CA ALA A 176 -21.27 5.84 -0.96
C ALA A 176 -20.58 6.50 0.23
N VAL A 177 -19.44 5.97 0.69
CA VAL A 177 -18.69 6.56 1.81
C VAL A 177 -18.21 7.98 1.47
N GLN A 178 -17.68 8.19 0.27
CA GLN A 178 -17.23 9.52 -0.17
C GLN A 178 -18.37 10.52 -0.32
N ARG A 179 -19.60 10.07 -0.58
CA ARG A 179 -20.80 10.92 -0.62
C ARG A 179 -21.34 11.23 0.77
N SER A 180 -21.22 10.28 1.70
CA SER A 180 -21.81 10.35 3.03
C SER A 180 -20.94 11.09 4.04
N ILE A 181 -19.61 11.12 3.86
CA ILE A 181 -18.67 11.76 4.79
C ILE A 181 -18.02 12.97 4.10
N PRO A 182 -17.99 14.15 4.72
CA PRO A 182 -17.29 15.31 4.19
C PRO A 182 -15.82 15.00 3.86
N PRO A 183 -15.25 15.51 2.74
CA PRO A 183 -13.90 15.18 2.31
C PRO A 183 -12.82 15.42 3.37
N ASN A 184 -12.89 16.52 4.12
CA ASN A 184 -11.90 16.85 5.15
C ASN A 184 -11.96 15.86 6.32
N GLU A 185 -13.16 15.46 6.75
CA GLU A 185 -13.32 14.47 7.82
C GLU A 185 -12.81 13.09 7.36
N LEU A 186 -13.10 12.73 6.10
CA LEU A 186 -12.64 11.48 5.53
C LEU A 186 -11.11 11.44 5.38
N GLU A 187 -10.50 12.57 5.00
CA GLU A 187 -9.05 12.73 4.96
C GLU A 187 -8.46 12.56 6.36
N ASP A 188 -9.01 13.23 7.37
CA ASP A 188 -8.54 13.13 8.76
C ASP A 188 -8.67 11.70 9.33
N ILE A 189 -9.79 11.01 9.07
CA ILE A 189 -10.03 9.63 9.54
C ILE A 189 -9.07 8.64 8.87
N LEU A 190 -8.77 8.83 7.58
CA LEU A 190 -7.91 7.93 6.80
C LEU A 190 -6.45 8.38 6.78
N LYS A 191 -6.12 9.49 7.45
CA LYS A 191 -4.77 10.01 7.52
C LYS A 191 -3.89 9.04 8.28
N PHE A 192 -2.81 8.65 7.63
CA PHE A 192 -1.76 7.84 8.23
C PHE A 192 -0.46 8.55 7.92
N ASN A 193 0.31 8.90 8.95
CA ASN A 193 1.64 9.47 8.80
C ASN A 193 2.62 8.55 9.50
N ILE A 194 3.65 8.08 8.79
CA ILE A 194 4.70 7.27 9.40
C ILE A 194 5.39 8.05 10.53
N ILE A 195 5.70 9.32 10.28
CA ILE A 195 6.11 10.29 11.32
C ILE A 195 4.87 11.10 11.75
N PRO A 196 4.43 11.00 13.02
CA PRO A 196 3.36 11.84 13.54
C PRO A 196 3.68 13.33 13.39
N THR A 197 2.66 14.09 13.03
CA THR A 197 2.76 15.55 12.80
C THR A 197 3.32 16.31 13.99
N HIS A 198 2.94 15.96 15.22
CA HIS A 198 3.48 16.62 16.41
C HIS A 198 5.01 16.53 16.53
N LEU A 199 5.64 15.44 16.07
CA LEU A 199 7.10 15.30 16.08
C LEU A 199 7.77 16.11 14.96
N LEU A 200 7.06 16.30 13.84
CA LEU A 200 7.51 17.20 12.79
C LEU A 200 7.45 18.65 13.26
N ASP A 201 6.37 19.03 13.94
CA ASP A 201 6.18 20.37 14.49
C ASP A 201 7.24 20.68 15.55
N GLU A 202 7.55 19.72 16.45
CA GLU A 202 8.64 19.83 17.42
C GLU A 202 10.02 19.93 16.77
N ALA A 203 10.30 19.13 15.74
CA ALA A 203 11.57 19.18 15.01
C ALA A 203 11.75 20.51 14.25
N ASN A 204 10.67 21.04 13.68
CA ASN A 204 10.66 22.33 12.98
C ASN A 204 10.73 23.54 13.94
N ALA A 205 10.37 23.35 15.21
CA ALA A 205 10.48 24.37 16.25
C ALA A 205 11.89 24.49 16.85
N LEU A 206 12.79 23.54 16.57
CA LEU A 206 14.18 23.59 17.02
C LEU A 206 15.05 24.48 16.09
N PRO A 207 16.01 25.25 16.63
CA PRO A 207 16.95 26.00 15.82
C PRO A 207 17.74 25.06 14.90
N SER A 208 17.79 25.38 13.62
CA SER A 208 18.34 24.54 12.56
C SER A 208 19.83 24.19 12.79
N LEU A 209 20.11 22.90 12.99
CA LEU A 209 21.44 22.32 12.80
C LEU A 209 21.71 22.14 11.29
N PRO A 210 22.98 22.11 10.85
CA PRO A 210 23.33 22.02 9.43
C PRO A 210 22.69 20.78 8.77
N ALA A 211 22.05 21.03 7.63
CA ALA A 211 21.08 20.18 6.93
C ALA A 211 21.64 18.89 6.29
N SER A 212 22.46 18.11 7.00
CA SER A 212 23.12 16.93 6.43
C SER A 212 22.68 15.59 7.03
N SER A 213 21.59 15.53 7.80
CA SER A 213 21.18 14.24 8.41
C SER A 213 19.67 14.01 8.54
N THR A 214 18.82 14.98 8.23
CA THR A 214 17.37 14.85 8.44
C THR A 214 16.61 15.20 7.14
N ASN A 215 16.69 14.33 6.15
CA ASN A 215 15.70 14.29 5.07
C ASN A 215 14.41 13.67 5.65
N ILE A 216 13.75 14.40 6.53
CA ILE A 216 12.38 14.11 6.96
C ILE A 216 11.49 14.61 5.82
N ARG A 217 10.70 13.71 5.22
CA ARG A 217 9.77 14.06 4.15
C ARG A 217 8.83 15.15 4.64
N ASN A 218 8.91 16.34 4.04
CA ASN A 218 8.01 17.43 4.34
C ASN A 218 6.65 17.08 3.70
N ILE A 219 5.63 16.80 4.52
CA ILE A 219 4.31 16.27 4.10
C ILE A 219 3.59 17.20 3.11
N ASN A 220 4.00 18.48 3.02
CA ASN A 220 3.42 19.47 2.11
C ASN A 220 4.15 19.61 0.76
N ASP A 221 5.19 18.81 0.50
CA ASP A 221 6.02 18.91 -0.72
C ASP A 221 5.95 17.62 -1.58
N TYR A 222 4.75 17.07 -1.75
CA TYR A 222 4.44 16.06 -2.79
C TYR A 222 4.45 16.66 -4.21
N GLY A 223 5.29 17.67 -4.43
CA GLY A 223 5.50 18.35 -5.70
C GLY A 223 6.74 17.81 -6.42
N ASN A 224 6.55 16.80 -7.26
CA ASN A 224 7.16 16.77 -8.60
C ASN A 224 8.67 16.47 -8.78
N TYR A 225 9.49 16.26 -7.74
CA TYR A 225 10.95 16.11 -7.96
C TYR A 225 11.45 14.68 -8.26
N ASP A 226 10.78 13.63 -7.75
CA ASP A 226 11.26 12.24 -7.90
C ASP A 226 10.27 11.28 -8.60
N LEU A 227 9.12 11.80 -9.07
CA LEU A 227 8.17 11.01 -9.87
C LEU A 227 8.61 10.94 -11.33
N VAL A 228 8.33 9.82 -11.98
CA VAL A 228 8.60 9.66 -13.40
C VAL A 228 7.56 10.43 -14.20
N ASN A 229 8.02 11.45 -14.94
CA ASN A 229 7.14 12.27 -15.76
C ASN A 229 6.77 11.56 -17.08
N ASP A 230 5.70 12.04 -17.72
CA ASP A 230 5.20 11.46 -18.98
C ASP A 230 6.25 11.45 -20.11
N GLU A 231 7.08 12.48 -20.17
CA GLU A 231 8.08 12.61 -21.20
C GLU A 231 9.17 11.54 -21.06
N GLN A 232 9.61 11.28 -19.82
CA GLN A 232 10.51 10.19 -19.49
C GLN A 232 9.91 8.83 -19.85
N LEU A 233 8.63 8.60 -19.54
CA LEU A 233 7.95 7.34 -19.93
C LEU A 233 7.87 7.17 -21.45
N ARG A 234 7.56 8.23 -22.20
CA ARG A 234 7.55 8.22 -23.68
C ARG A 234 8.94 7.91 -24.26
N GLN A 235 9.98 8.54 -23.72
CA GLN A 235 11.35 8.32 -24.16
C GLN A 235 11.81 6.89 -23.87
N ILE A 236 11.50 6.36 -22.69
CA ILE A 236 11.81 4.97 -22.34
C ILE A 236 11.03 4.02 -23.25
N ALA A 237 9.71 4.18 -23.39
CA ALA A 237 8.89 3.30 -24.22
C ALA A 237 9.38 3.22 -25.68
N SER A 238 9.74 4.37 -26.27
CA SER A 238 10.26 4.42 -27.64
C SER A 238 11.61 3.70 -27.78
N GLN A 239 12.52 3.82 -26.80
CA GLN A 239 13.84 3.18 -26.87
C GLN A 239 13.83 1.69 -26.49
N VAL A 240 12.99 1.27 -25.54
CA VAL A 240 12.85 -0.15 -25.15
C VAL A 240 12.22 -0.97 -26.29
N SER A 241 11.38 -0.35 -27.12
CA SER A 241 10.65 -1.02 -28.22
C SER A 241 11.54 -1.78 -29.22
N TYR A 242 12.81 -1.38 -29.37
CA TYR A 242 13.79 -2.02 -30.27
C TYR A 242 14.47 -3.27 -29.65
N LYS A 243 14.18 -3.58 -28.39
CA LYS A 243 14.76 -4.69 -27.63
C LYS A 243 13.65 -5.57 -27.05
N ASN A 244 14.03 -6.57 -26.26
CA ASN A 244 13.11 -7.51 -25.62
C ASN A 244 12.36 -6.85 -24.43
N TRP A 245 11.51 -5.88 -24.73
CA TRP A 245 10.72 -5.08 -23.79
C TRP A 245 9.79 -5.91 -22.90
N SER A 246 9.42 -7.13 -23.35
CA SER A 246 8.63 -8.07 -22.55
C SER A 246 9.28 -8.38 -21.19
N LYS A 247 10.62 -8.38 -21.11
CA LYS A 247 11.33 -8.58 -19.83
C LYS A 247 11.08 -7.43 -18.84
N LEU A 248 11.07 -6.20 -19.35
CA LEU A 248 10.75 -5.03 -18.53
C LEU A 248 9.30 -5.07 -18.06
N ALA A 249 8.36 -5.43 -18.94
CA ALA A 249 6.96 -5.59 -18.57
C ALA A 249 6.77 -6.64 -17.44
N LEU A 250 7.47 -7.78 -17.52
CA LEU A 250 7.47 -8.77 -16.44
C LEU A 250 8.07 -8.22 -15.14
N ALA A 251 9.16 -7.45 -15.22
CA ALA A 251 9.80 -6.82 -14.05
C ALA A 251 8.89 -5.77 -13.38
N LEU A 252 8.05 -5.08 -14.17
CA LEU A 252 7.03 -4.15 -13.69
C LEU A 252 5.81 -4.86 -13.06
N GLY A 253 5.77 -6.19 -13.06
CA GLY A 253 4.73 -7.00 -12.40
C GLY A 253 3.58 -7.45 -13.30
N PHE A 254 3.66 -7.23 -14.61
CA PHE A 254 2.64 -7.71 -15.56
C PHE A 254 2.86 -9.19 -15.89
N LEU A 255 1.76 -9.95 -16.09
CA LEU A 255 1.85 -11.35 -16.50
C LEU A 255 1.95 -11.47 -18.03
N GLU A 256 2.47 -12.60 -18.53
CA GLU A 256 2.57 -12.85 -19.98
C GLU A 256 1.22 -12.75 -20.69
N TYR A 257 0.14 -13.17 -20.03
CA TYR A 257 -1.22 -13.05 -20.57
C TYR A 257 -1.64 -11.57 -20.74
N ASP A 258 -1.31 -10.70 -19.78
CA ASP A 258 -1.62 -9.28 -19.87
C ASP A 258 -0.82 -8.66 -21.02
N ILE A 259 0.48 -8.98 -21.11
CA ILE A 259 1.37 -8.50 -22.16
C ILE A 259 0.80 -8.84 -23.56
N GLU A 260 0.35 -10.08 -23.78
CA GLU A 260 -0.26 -10.48 -25.06
C GLU A 260 -1.59 -9.75 -25.34
N ALA A 261 -2.42 -9.53 -24.32
CA ALA A 261 -3.65 -8.76 -24.48
C ALA A 261 -3.38 -7.30 -24.91
N TYR A 262 -2.38 -6.65 -24.31
CA TYR A 262 -2.00 -5.28 -24.67
C TYR A 262 -1.25 -5.18 -26.02
N LYS A 263 -0.57 -6.25 -26.45
CA LYS A 263 -0.02 -6.33 -27.82
C LYS A 263 -1.15 -6.34 -28.85
N ILE A 264 -2.14 -7.21 -28.67
CA ILE A 264 -3.29 -7.31 -29.59
C ILE A 264 -4.05 -5.98 -29.63
N LYS A 265 -4.31 -5.38 -28.46
CA LYS A 265 -5.00 -4.08 -28.34
C LYS A 265 -4.30 -2.95 -29.10
N ASN A 266 -2.97 -2.93 -29.08
CA ASN A 266 -2.17 -1.88 -29.71
C ASN A 266 -1.63 -2.29 -31.10
N ASN A 267 -2.28 -3.22 -31.80
CA ASN A 267 -1.89 -3.65 -33.15
C ASN A 267 -0.43 -4.13 -33.25
N ASN A 268 0.09 -4.76 -32.20
CA ASN A 268 1.48 -5.21 -32.05
C ASN A 268 2.53 -4.09 -32.10
N ASP A 269 2.14 -2.83 -31.89
CA ASP A 269 3.08 -1.73 -31.71
C ASP A 269 3.75 -1.83 -30.33
N SER A 270 5.01 -2.26 -30.33
CA SER A 270 5.80 -2.46 -29.11
C SER A 270 6.03 -1.18 -28.30
N SER A 271 6.14 -0.02 -28.96
CA SER A 271 6.32 1.26 -28.27
C SER A 271 5.01 1.70 -27.62
N ALA A 272 3.90 1.58 -28.34
CA ALA A 272 2.58 1.93 -27.80
C ALA A 272 2.19 1.00 -26.64
N THR A 273 2.40 -0.31 -26.78
CA THR A 273 2.17 -1.29 -25.72
C THR A 273 3.01 -0.98 -24.48
N MET A 274 4.31 -0.74 -24.63
CA MET A 274 5.18 -0.46 -23.48
C MET A 274 4.81 0.84 -22.78
N LEU A 275 4.45 1.88 -23.55
CA LEU A 275 4.01 3.17 -22.98
C LEU A 275 2.73 3.00 -22.15
N GLU A 276 1.76 2.24 -22.66
CA GLU A 276 0.52 1.96 -21.92
C GLU A 276 0.80 1.17 -20.63
N LEU A 277 1.66 0.14 -20.68
CA LEU A 277 2.06 -0.62 -19.50
C LEU A 277 2.79 0.26 -18.47
N LEU A 278 3.65 1.18 -18.90
CA LEU A 278 4.34 2.13 -18.02
C LEU A 278 3.38 3.12 -17.36
N HIS A 279 2.37 3.61 -18.10
CA HIS A 279 1.32 4.45 -17.52
C HIS A 279 0.50 3.68 -16.48
N MET A 280 0.11 2.44 -16.79
CA MET A 280 -0.61 1.60 -15.83
C MET A 280 0.22 1.27 -14.61
N TRP A 281 1.51 0.96 -14.78
CA TRP A 281 2.43 0.77 -13.66
C TRP A 281 2.46 2.01 -12.78
N ARG A 282 2.60 3.21 -13.38
CA ARG A 282 2.59 4.46 -12.62
C ARG A 282 1.25 4.72 -11.93
N GLU A 283 0.12 4.37 -12.55
CA GLU A 283 -1.20 4.49 -11.95
C GLU A 283 -1.41 3.49 -10.80
N GLN A 284 -0.94 2.25 -10.96
CA GLN A 284 -1.00 1.19 -9.95
C GLN A 284 -0.14 1.53 -8.73
N GLU A 285 1.07 2.04 -8.98
CA GLU A 285 2.05 2.39 -7.95
C GLU A 285 1.81 3.78 -7.36
N GLY A 286 1.13 4.67 -8.08
CA GLY A 286 0.84 6.04 -7.64
C GLY A 286 2.11 6.81 -7.28
N SER A 287 2.22 7.25 -6.02
CA SER A 287 3.41 7.93 -5.50
C SER A 287 4.64 7.01 -5.33
N LEU A 288 4.47 5.68 -5.47
CA LEU A 288 5.55 4.70 -5.44
C LEU A 288 6.27 4.56 -6.79
N ALA A 289 5.74 5.17 -7.85
CA ALA A 289 6.30 5.16 -9.20
C ALA A 289 7.47 6.15 -9.34
N THR A 290 8.51 5.95 -8.53
CA THR A 290 9.68 6.82 -8.47
C THR A 290 10.67 6.53 -9.59
N LYS A 291 11.50 7.54 -9.93
CA LYS A 291 12.59 7.40 -10.89
C LYS A 291 13.56 6.28 -10.49
N ASN A 292 13.94 6.21 -9.22
CA ASN A 292 14.87 5.18 -8.73
C ASN A 292 14.33 3.75 -8.89
N ARG A 293 13.03 3.57 -8.68
CA ARG A 293 12.41 2.26 -8.83
C ARG A 293 12.34 1.83 -10.29
N LEU A 294 11.99 2.76 -11.19
CA LEU A 294 12.03 2.50 -12.63
C LEU A 294 13.46 2.26 -13.13
N LYS A 295 14.47 2.98 -12.61
CA LYS A 295 15.90 2.72 -12.89
C LYS A 295 16.27 1.28 -12.56
N ARG A 296 15.87 0.79 -11.37
CA ARG A 296 16.15 -0.58 -10.95
C ARG A 296 15.50 -1.62 -11.89
N TYR A 297 14.25 -1.44 -12.29
CA TYR A 297 13.62 -2.36 -13.25
C TYR A 297 14.30 -2.35 -14.61
N LEU A 298 14.76 -1.19 -15.07
CA LEU A 298 15.54 -1.07 -16.30
C LEU A 298 16.86 -1.82 -16.18
N GLU A 299 17.59 -1.68 -15.08
CA GLU A 299 18.85 -2.39 -14.81
C GLU A 299 18.65 -3.91 -14.75
N GLU A 300 17.68 -4.37 -13.96
CA GLU A 300 17.34 -5.81 -13.82
C GLU A 300 16.90 -6.44 -15.15
N SER A 301 16.30 -5.63 -16.03
CA SER A 301 15.87 -6.03 -17.36
C SER A 301 16.96 -5.86 -18.44
N GLY A 302 18.13 -5.34 -18.09
CA GLY A 302 19.29 -5.19 -18.98
C GLY A 302 19.32 -3.91 -19.83
N PHE A 303 18.58 -2.88 -19.44
CA PHE A 303 18.45 -1.57 -20.09
C PHE A 303 19.25 -0.47 -19.37
N TYR A 304 20.51 -0.76 -19.04
CA TYR A 304 21.39 0.15 -18.30
C TYR A 304 21.55 1.52 -18.98
N GLU A 305 21.52 1.56 -20.31
CA GLU A 305 21.64 2.79 -21.09
C GLU A 305 20.45 3.75 -20.92
N LEU A 306 19.28 3.24 -20.50
CA LEU A 306 18.05 4.05 -20.37
C LEU A 306 17.92 4.67 -18.97
N VAL A 307 18.71 4.19 -18.01
CA VAL A 307 18.77 4.71 -16.64
C VAL A 307 19.11 6.20 -16.63
N SER A 308 19.91 6.68 -17.60
CA SER A 308 20.30 8.09 -17.71
C SER A 308 19.15 9.01 -18.09
N LEU A 309 18.05 8.49 -18.68
CA LEU A 309 16.85 9.28 -19.01
C LEU A 309 16.03 9.64 -17.76
N LEU A 310 16.33 9.00 -16.63
CA LEU A 310 15.67 9.20 -15.34
C LEU A 310 16.48 10.07 -14.38
N ASN A 311 17.51 10.77 -14.88
CA ASN A 311 18.28 11.77 -14.14
C ASN A 311 17.71 13.17 -14.30
#